data_AF-A0A2V9I8W2-F1
#
_entry.id   AF-A0A2V9I8W2-F1
#
_cell.length_a   1.000
_cell.length_b   1.000
_cell.length_c   1.000
_cell.angle_alpha   90.00
_cell.angle_beta   90.00
_cell.angle_gamma   90.00
#
_symmetry.space_group_name_H-M   'P 1'
#
loop_
_entity.id
_entity.type
_entity.pdbx_description
1 polymer ?
#
loop_
_entity_poly.entity_id
_entity_poly.type
_entity_poly.pdbx_seq_one_letter_code
_entity_poly.pdbx_strand_id
1 'polypeptide(L)'
;METQVRTPQMVFMQPQRLVVPLFQRPYVWNEENQWEPFWNDIVRLADRVLNRPPDKHHPHFLGAVVLQQVQRQTGQMQERTIIDGQQRLTTLQLLLDALHAELISVGALPPAMRIEPLVTNAEPFCSKPEDRFKVWPTNRDRPAFNAVMGAKPPVDYDAIGYREERMVEAHRFFSEQARDWLALSGPEAVGARATAIETVVRELLQVVVIDLTHRRERPGDLRNVERSRGSAHRRRPNQELHFSAADGSGHQR
;
A
#
# COMPACT_ATOMS: atom_id res chain seq x y z
N MET A 1 -5.75 12.36 10.31
CA MET A 1 -5.91 11.92 8.92
C MET A 1 -5.21 12.91 8.04
N GLU A 2 -4.22 12.46 7.29
CA GLU A 2 -3.44 13.25 6.34
C GLU A 2 -3.69 12.69 4.94
N THR A 3 -3.75 13.53 3.91
CA THR A 3 -4.01 13.10 2.54
C THR A 3 -3.06 13.80 1.60
N GLN A 4 -2.37 13.01 0.78
CA GLN A 4 -1.22 13.46 0.01
C GLN A 4 -1.11 12.69 -1.31
N VAL A 5 -0.79 13.39 -2.40
CA VAL A 5 -0.45 12.74 -3.68
C VAL A 5 1.01 12.27 -3.60
N ARG A 6 1.23 10.99 -3.89
CA ARG A 6 2.56 10.35 -3.83
C ARG A 6 2.82 9.57 -5.11
N THR A 7 4.08 9.54 -5.54
CA THR A 7 4.53 8.63 -6.61
C THR A 7 4.88 7.26 -6.03
N PRO A 8 4.98 6.18 -6.84
CA PRO A 8 5.47 4.89 -6.35
C PRO A 8 6.84 5.00 -5.67
N GLN A 9 7.72 5.88 -6.14
CA GLN A 9 8.96 6.18 -5.44
C GLN A 9 8.72 6.66 -4.01
N MET A 10 7.86 7.66 -3.83
CA MET A 10 7.59 8.20 -2.49
C MET A 10 6.89 7.17 -1.59
N VAL A 11 6.11 6.25 -2.17
CA VAL A 11 5.42 5.19 -1.42
C VAL A 11 6.40 4.12 -0.96
N PHE A 12 7.31 3.64 -1.84
CA PHE A 12 8.10 2.42 -1.59
C PHE A 12 9.57 2.65 -1.22
N MET A 13 10.16 3.81 -1.52
CA MET A 13 11.60 4.06 -1.33
C MET A 13 12.06 3.88 0.12
N GLN A 14 11.25 4.30 1.10
CA GLN A 14 11.62 4.16 2.50
C GLN A 14 11.56 2.68 2.94
N PRO A 15 12.53 2.22 3.78
CA PRO A 15 12.47 0.91 4.39
C PRO A 15 11.18 0.74 5.21
N GLN A 16 10.28 -0.11 4.73
CA GLN A 16 8.99 -0.33 5.35
C GLN A 16 8.34 -1.63 4.87
N ARG A 17 7.30 -2.05 5.58
CA ARG A 17 6.36 -3.08 5.12
C ARG A 17 4.92 -2.56 5.12
N LEU A 18 4.23 -2.76 4.01
CA LEU A 18 2.80 -2.52 3.83
C LEU A 18 2.03 -3.84 3.97
N VAL A 19 1.36 -4.03 5.09
CA VAL A 19 0.71 -5.30 5.46
C VAL A 19 -0.78 -5.28 5.09
N VAL A 20 -1.22 -6.29 4.35
CA VAL A 20 -2.64 -6.53 4.09
C VAL A 20 -3.26 -7.30 5.28
N PRO A 21 -4.34 -6.79 5.92
CA PRO A 21 -5.05 -7.51 6.97
C PRO A 21 -5.58 -8.88 6.53
N LEU A 22 -5.63 -9.83 7.46
CA LEU A 22 -6.07 -11.21 7.19
C LEU A 22 -7.52 -11.34 6.72
N PHE A 23 -8.38 -10.41 7.10
CA PHE A 23 -9.80 -10.40 6.75
C PHE A 23 -10.08 -9.75 5.39
N GLN A 24 -9.06 -9.23 4.71
CA GLN A 24 -9.22 -8.69 3.37
C GLN A 24 -9.38 -9.79 2.33
N ARG A 25 -9.97 -9.43 1.19
CA ARG A 25 -10.13 -10.36 0.06
C ARG A 25 -8.78 -10.74 -0.56
N PRO A 26 -8.67 -11.88 -1.25
CA PRO A 26 -7.48 -12.26 -2.00
C PRO A 26 -7.23 -11.33 -3.21
N TYR A 27 -6.12 -11.55 -3.91
CA TYR A 27 -5.86 -10.88 -5.19
C TYR A 27 -6.72 -11.43 -6.33
N VAL A 28 -7.39 -10.53 -7.05
CA VAL A 28 -8.43 -10.87 -8.04
C VAL A 28 -8.39 -10.03 -9.32
N TRP A 29 -7.47 -9.06 -9.41
CA TRP A 29 -7.26 -8.34 -10.67
C TRP A 29 -6.81 -9.32 -11.77
N ASN A 30 -7.17 -9.01 -13.01
CA ASN A 30 -6.89 -9.82 -14.18
C ASN A 30 -6.37 -8.95 -15.34
N GLU A 31 -5.91 -9.62 -16.38
CA GLU A 31 -5.30 -9.01 -17.56
C GLU A 31 -6.22 -7.99 -18.22
N GLU A 32 -7.37 -8.45 -18.71
CA GLU A 32 -8.33 -7.67 -19.50
C GLU A 32 -8.79 -6.39 -18.80
N ASN A 33 -9.12 -6.49 -17.51
CA ASN A 33 -9.80 -5.40 -16.82
C ASN A 33 -8.85 -4.46 -16.07
N GLN A 34 -7.63 -4.91 -15.77
CA GLN A 34 -6.71 -4.12 -14.94
C GLN A 34 -5.28 -4.08 -15.46
N TRP A 35 -4.65 -5.21 -15.77
CA TRP A 35 -3.22 -5.21 -16.06
C TRP A 35 -2.91 -4.60 -17.42
N GLU A 36 -3.66 -4.99 -18.46
CA GLU A 36 -3.47 -4.45 -19.81
C GLU A 36 -3.81 -2.95 -19.90
N PRO A 37 -4.97 -2.47 -19.40
CA PRO A 37 -5.24 -1.03 -19.36
C PRO A 37 -4.14 -0.26 -18.62
N PHE A 38 -3.68 -0.77 -17.48
CA PHE A 38 -2.64 -0.11 -16.70
C PHE A 38 -1.29 -0.08 -17.43
N TRP A 39 -0.89 -1.19 -18.08
CA TRP A 39 0.32 -1.24 -18.89
C TRP A 39 0.24 -0.26 -20.08
N ASN A 40 -0.90 -0.22 -20.76
CA ASN A 40 -1.14 0.71 -21.86
C ASN A 40 -1.01 2.17 -21.42
N ASP A 41 -1.42 2.50 -20.20
CA ASP A 41 -1.24 3.84 -19.62
C ASP A 41 0.24 4.18 -19.39
N ILE A 42 1.03 3.22 -18.91
CA ILE A 42 2.48 3.34 -18.74
C ILE A 42 3.18 3.55 -20.08
N VAL A 43 2.85 2.74 -21.09
CA VAL A 43 3.40 2.87 -22.44
C VAL A 43 3.11 4.24 -23.04
N ARG A 44 1.86 4.73 -22.94
CA ARG A 44 1.51 6.07 -23.44
C ARG A 44 2.27 7.20 -22.71
N LEU A 45 2.60 7.03 -21.44
CA LEU A 45 3.46 7.97 -20.72
C LEU A 45 4.91 7.86 -21.20
N ALA A 46 5.43 6.65 -21.38
CA ALA A 46 6.81 6.42 -21.78
C ALA A 46 7.07 6.94 -23.20
N ASP A 47 6.14 6.75 -24.13
CA ASP A 47 6.19 7.36 -25.46
C ASP A 47 6.18 8.88 -25.38
N ARG A 48 5.45 9.49 -24.44
CA ARG A 48 5.52 10.95 -24.22
C ARG A 48 6.87 11.37 -23.67
N VAL A 49 7.48 10.59 -22.78
CA VAL A 49 8.83 10.85 -22.27
C VAL A 49 9.87 10.82 -23.38
N LEU A 50 9.75 9.87 -24.31
CA LEU A 50 10.67 9.76 -25.45
C LEU A 50 10.52 10.90 -26.47
N ASN A 51 9.30 11.37 -26.71
CA ASN A 51 8.99 12.22 -27.86
C ASN A 51 8.67 13.69 -27.51
N ARG A 52 8.58 14.05 -26.22
CA ARG A 52 8.15 15.39 -25.79
C ARG A 52 9.04 15.94 -24.67
N PRO A 53 9.20 17.27 -24.59
CA PRO A 53 9.94 17.88 -23.50
C PRO A 53 9.25 17.68 -22.13
N PRO A 54 10.00 17.72 -21.01
CA PRO A 54 9.50 17.35 -19.68
C PRO A 54 8.28 18.13 -19.17
N ASP A 55 8.14 19.39 -19.56
CA ASP A 55 7.04 20.29 -19.18
C ASP A 55 5.66 19.80 -19.67
N LYS A 56 5.62 18.83 -20.60
CA LYS A 56 4.39 18.26 -21.14
C LYS A 56 4.01 16.90 -20.54
N HIS A 57 4.80 16.41 -19.58
CA HIS A 57 4.58 15.10 -18.96
C HIS A 57 3.56 15.24 -17.82
N HIS A 58 2.31 14.91 -18.11
CA HIS A 58 1.24 14.90 -17.10
C HIS A 58 1.20 13.54 -16.42
N PRO A 59 1.28 13.47 -15.08
CA PRO A 59 1.20 12.21 -14.35
C PRO A 59 -0.13 11.49 -14.57
N HIS A 60 -0.12 10.17 -14.42
CA HIS A 60 -1.32 9.35 -14.45
C HIS A 60 -1.76 8.97 -13.03
N PHE A 61 -3.05 9.17 -12.76
CA PHE A 61 -3.63 8.92 -11.45
C PHE A 61 -4.19 7.50 -11.34
N LEU A 62 -3.61 6.71 -10.44
CA LEU A 62 -4.00 5.31 -10.25
C LEU A 62 -5.19 5.13 -9.32
N GLY A 63 -5.57 6.16 -8.55
CA GLY A 63 -6.59 6.09 -7.50
C GLY A 63 -6.01 6.36 -6.10
N ALA A 64 -6.82 6.08 -5.07
CA ALA A 64 -6.46 6.29 -3.67
C ALA A 64 -6.13 4.99 -2.93
N VAL A 65 -5.21 5.04 -1.98
CA VAL A 65 -4.91 3.97 -1.02
C VAL A 65 -5.06 4.52 0.40
N VAL A 66 -5.51 3.67 1.32
CA VAL A 66 -5.67 4.05 2.72
C VAL A 66 -4.69 3.23 3.54
N LEU A 67 -3.78 3.93 4.24
CA LEU A 67 -2.73 3.32 5.05
C LEU A 67 -2.91 3.72 6.51
N GLN A 68 -2.64 2.79 7.42
CA GLN A 68 -2.62 3.05 8.85
C GLN A 68 -1.26 2.67 9.42
N GLN A 69 -0.59 3.63 10.07
CA GLN A 69 0.69 3.37 10.73
C GLN A 69 0.53 2.33 11.84
N VAL A 70 1.44 1.35 11.94
CA VAL A 70 1.52 0.44 13.09
C VAL A 70 2.61 0.93 14.03
N GLN A 71 2.31 0.97 15.33
CA GLN A 71 3.29 1.36 16.34
C GLN A 71 4.35 0.26 16.46
N ARG A 72 5.58 0.56 16.05
CA ARG A 72 6.76 -0.31 16.17
C ARG A 72 7.77 0.28 17.17
N GLN A 73 8.66 -0.55 17.69
CA GLN A 73 9.74 -0.08 18.56
C GLN A 73 10.76 0.72 17.75
N THR A 74 11.41 1.70 18.38
CA THR A 74 12.48 2.47 17.75
C THR A 74 13.59 1.55 17.26
N GLY A 75 14.03 1.74 16.01
CA GLY A 75 15.05 0.91 15.37
C GLY A 75 14.50 -0.29 14.58
N GLN A 76 13.19 -0.57 14.65
CA GLN A 76 12.55 -1.54 13.76
C GLN A 76 12.11 -0.88 12.45
N MET A 77 12.08 -1.69 11.39
CA MET A 77 11.52 -1.27 10.10
C MET A 77 10.06 -0.81 10.28
N GLN A 78 9.69 0.27 9.60
CA GLN A 78 8.35 0.82 9.66
C GLN A 78 7.33 -0.18 9.12
N GLU A 79 6.14 -0.22 9.72
CA GLU A 79 5.06 -1.05 9.24
C GLU A 79 3.77 -0.23 9.15
N ARG A 80 3.05 -0.38 8.03
CA ARG A 80 1.75 0.22 7.80
C ARG A 80 0.77 -0.84 7.34
N THR A 81 -0.44 -0.81 7.89
CA THR A 81 -1.54 -1.65 7.45
C THR A 81 -2.22 -1.01 6.24
N ILE A 82 -2.47 -1.80 5.19
CA ILE A 82 -3.26 -1.38 4.03
C ILE A 82 -4.75 -1.59 4.37
N ILE A 83 -5.46 -0.50 4.59
CA ILE A 83 -6.91 -0.52 4.88
C ILE A 83 -7.72 -0.62 3.58
N ASP A 84 -7.27 0.09 2.54
CA ASP A 84 -7.82 0.01 1.18
C ASP A 84 -6.73 0.23 0.13
N GLY A 85 -6.95 -0.28 -1.07
CA GLY A 85 -6.02 -0.16 -2.20
C GLY A 85 -5.00 -1.31 -2.30
N GLN A 86 -5.23 -2.42 -1.63
CA GLN A 86 -4.34 -3.59 -1.62
C GLN A 86 -4.03 -4.16 -3.01
N GLN A 87 -5.02 -4.21 -3.90
CA GLN A 87 -4.85 -4.80 -5.24
C GLN A 87 -3.90 -3.93 -6.06
N ARG A 88 -4.04 -2.61 -5.94
CA ARG A 88 -3.21 -1.63 -6.62
C ARG A 88 -1.77 -1.68 -6.14
N LEU A 89 -1.54 -1.64 -4.81
CA LEU A 89 -0.19 -1.70 -4.26
C LEU A 89 0.51 -3.03 -4.59
N THR A 90 -0.23 -4.14 -4.57
CA THR A 90 0.32 -5.45 -4.95
C THR A 90 0.65 -5.52 -6.43
N THR A 91 -0.23 -5.02 -7.31
CA THR A 91 0.02 -4.96 -8.76
C THR A 91 1.22 -4.07 -9.09
N LEU A 92 1.36 -2.93 -8.40
CA LEU A 92 2.54 -2.07 -8.54
C LEU A 92 3.83 -2.80 -8.16
N GLN A 93 3.83 -3.60 -7.09
CA GLN A 93 5.00 -4.40 -6.71
C GLN A 93 5.34 -5.46 -7.76
N LEU A 94 4.34 -6.21 -8.25
CA LEU A 94 4.53 -7.22 -9.28
C LEU A 94 5.08 -6.61 -10.58
N LEU A 95 4.55 -5.44 -10.99
CA LEU A 95 5.03 -4.70 -12.15
C LEU A 95 6.47 -4.20 -11.98
N LEU A 96 6.78 -3.60 -10.82
CA LEU A 96 8.12 -3.03 -10.57
C LEU A 96 9.18 -4.13 -10.53
N ASP A 97 8.88 -5.29 -9.93
CA ASP A 97 9.78 -6.45 -9.89
C ASP A 97 10.01 -7.05 -11.28
N ALA A 98 8.93 -7.27 -12.03
CA ALA A 98 9.01 -7.77 -13.40
C ALA A 98 9.82 -6.83 -14.30
N LEU A 99 9.56 -5.52 -14.23
CA LEU A 99 10.32 -4.53 -14.99
C LEU A 99 11.79 -4.49 -14.55
N HIS A 100 12.07 -4.56 -13.25
CA HIS A 100 13.44 -4.63 -12.74
C HIS A 100 14.20 -5.82 -13.33
N ALA A 101 13.59 -7.00 -13.34
CA ALA A 101 14.17 -8.21 -13.92
C ALA A 101 14.50 -8.04 -15.41
N GLU A 102 13.58 -7.47 -16.20
CA GLU A 102 13.81 -7.25 -17.62
C GLU A 102 14.87 -6.16 -17.88
N LEU A 103 14.92 -5.10 -17.08
CA LEU A 103 15.98 -4.08 -17.18
C LEU A 103 17.37 -4.65 -16.91
N ILE A 104 17.51 -5.56 -15.94
CA ILE A 104 18.76 -6.30 -15.70
C ILE A 104 19.10 -7.16 -16.92
N SER A 105 18.11 -7.86 -17.48
CA SER A 105 18.33 -8.78 -18.61
C SER A 105 18.89 -8.09 -19.86
N VAL A 106 18.49 -6.84 -20.11
CA VAL A 106 18.97 -6.03 -21.26
C VAL A 106 20.19 -5.18 -20.92
N GLY A 107 20.76 -5.31 -19.72
CA GLY A 107 21.93 -4.56 -19.28
C GLY A 107 21.68 -3.07 -18.98
N ALA A 108 20.41 -2.66 -18.81
CA ALA A 108 20.03 -1.30 -18.44
C ALA A 108 20.21 -1.06 -16.92
N LEU A 109 21.46 -1.16 -16.46
CA LEU A 109 21.80 -1.16 -15.03
C LEU A 109 21.38 0.12 -14.29
N PRO A 110 21.60 1.36 -14.80
CA PRO A 110 21.22 2.55 -14.04
C PRO A 110 19.70 2.65 -13.80
N PRO A 111 18.82 2.42 -14.79
CA PRO A 111 17.38 2.27 -14.54
C PRO A 111 17.06 1.15 -13.54
N ALA A 112 17.64 -0.04 -13.69
CA ALA A 112 17.38 -1.17 -12.78
C ALA A 112 17.71 -0.81 -11.31
N MET A 113 18.88 -0.24 -11.06
CA MET A 113 19.34 0.16 -9.72
C MET A 113 18.43 1.23 -9.06
N ARG A 114 17.70 2.03 -9.84
CA ARG A 114 16.73 3.00 -9.30
C ARG A 114 15.40 2.35 -8.92
N ILE A 115 15.03 1.23 -9.56
CA ILE A 115 13.82 0.47 -9.26
C ILE A 115 14.03 -0.49 -8.10
N GLU A 116 15.20 -1.11 -7.99
CA GLU A 116 15.53 -2.07 -6.92
C GLU A 116 15.06 -1.65 -5.50
N PRO A 117 15.35 -0.43 -4.99
CA PRO A 117 14.91 -0.02 -3.65
C PRO A 117 13.40 0.17 -3.50
N LEU A 118 12.64 0.18 -4.60
CA LEU A 118 11.18 0.25 -4.60
C LEU A 118 10.52 -1.12 -4.58
N VAL A 119 11.28 -2.17 -4.90
CA VAL A 119 10.81 -3.56 -4.91
C VAL A 119 11.25 -4.26 -3.62
N THR A 120 12.49 -4.02 -3.18
CA THR A 120 13.06 -4.69 -2.02
C THR A 120 13.51 -3.72 -0.93
N ASN A 121 13.38 -4.13 0.33
CA ASN A 121 14.07 -3.50 1.44
C ASN A 121 15.51 -4.03 1.49
N ALA A 122 16.47 -3.12 1.67
CA ALA A 122 17.87 -3.51 1.79
C ALA A 122 18.10 -4.40 3.03
N GLU A 123 19.05 -5.34 2.91
CA GLU A 123 19.37 -6.35 3.92
C GLU A 123 19.57 -5.78 5.34
N PRO A 124 20.24 -4.62 5.56
CA PRO A 124 20.40 -4.07 6.91
C PRO A 124 19.09 -3.73 7.64
N PHE A 125 17.98 -3.60 6.92
CA PHE A 125 16.65 -3.34 7.50
C PHE A 125 15.84 -4.63 7.73
N CYS A 126 16.33 -5.78 7.25
CA CYS A 126 15.62 -7.05 7.30
C CYS A 126 16.03 -7.85 8.53
N SER A 127 15.06 -8.20 9.38
CA SER A 127 15.26 -9.14 10.49
C SER A 127 14.92 -10.58 10.10
N LYS A 128 14.12 -10.76 9.03
CA LYS A 128 13.71 -12.04 8.48
C LYS A 128 13.74 -12.00 6.95
N PRO A 129 13.83 -13.15 6.26
CA PRO A 129 13.86 -13.20 4.79
C PRO A 129 12.69 -12.47 4.13
N GLU A 130 11.49 -12.57 4.69
CA GLU A 130 10.30 -11.90 4.18
C GLU A 130 10.37 -10.37 4.28
N ASP A 131 11.21 -9.79 5.15
CA ASP A 131 11.33 -8.34 5.37
C ASP A 131 11.82 -7.60 4.13
N ARG A 132 12.42 -8.34 3.18
CA ARG A 132 12.76 -7.80 1.86
C ARG A 132 11.53 -7.29 1.10
N PHE A 133 10.33 -7.81 1.31
CA PHE A 133 9.16 -7.43 0.52
C PHE A 133 8.50 -6.15 1.06
N LYS A 134 8.24 -5.19 0.17
CA LYS A 134 7.55 -3.93 0.52
C LYS A 134 6.07 -4.13 0.83
N VAL A 135 5.42 -5.08 0.17
CA VAL A 135 4.02 -5.45 0.41
C VAL A 135 3.96 -6.86 0.97
N TRP A 136 3.09 -7.07 1.96
CA TRP A 136 2.86 -8.37 2.58
C TRP A 136 1.37 -8.73 2.45
N PRO A 137 1.00 -9.63 1.52
CA PRO A 137 -0.39 -9.88 1.18
C PRO A 137 -1.09 -10.80 2.20
N THR A 138 -2.34 -11.18 1.91
CA THR A 138 -3.13 -12.09 2.75
C THR A 138 -2.48 -13.47 2.87
N ASN A 139 -2.86 -14.26 3.88
CA ASN A 139 -2.34 -15.62 4.05
C ASN A 139 -2.55 -16.50 2.81
N ARG A 140 -3.65 -16.29 2.08
CA ARG A 140 -3.97 -17.06 0.87
C ARG A 140 -3.00 -16.77 -0.27
N ASP A 141 -2.65 -15.50 -0.44
CA ASP A 141 -1.85 -15.06 -1.58
C ASP A 141 -0.33 -15.18 -1.33
N ARG A 142 0.09 -15.20 -0.06
CA ARG A 142 1.52 -15.19 0.33
C ARG A 142 2.37 -16.27 -0.34
N PRO A 143 1.96 -17.55 -0.47
CA PRO A 143 2.81 -18.56 -1.10
C PRO A 143 3.17 -18.19 -2.54
N ALA A 144 2.17 -17.82 -3.35
CA ALA A 144 2.36 -17.42 -4.74
C ALA A 144 3.16 -16.12 -4.85
N PHE A 145 2.84 -15.12 -4.03
CA PHE A 145 3.57 -13.84 -4.00
C PHE A 145 5.04 -14.03 -3.67
N ASN A 146 5.35 -14.80 -2.62
CA ASN A 146 6.73 -15.03 -2.19
C ASN A 146 7.53 -15.83 -3.20
N ALA A 147 6.89 -16.78 -3.90
CA ALA A 147 7.52 -17.57 -4.94
C ALA A 147 7.95 -16.68 -6.12
N VAL A 148 7.04 -15.86 -6.64
CA VAL A 148 7.33 -15.04 -7.82
C VAL A 148 8.24 -13.85 -7.50
N MET A 149 7.94 -13.07 -6.45
CA MET A 149 8.76 -11.92 -6.04
C MET A 149 10.12 -12.33 -5.47
N GLY A 150 10.28 -13.62 -5.15
CA GLY A 150 11.52 -14.20 -4.66
C GLY A 150 12.35 -14.89 -5.73
N ALA A 151 11.84 -14.99 -6.95
CA ALA A 151 12.50 -15.65 -8.06
C ALA A 151 13.71 -14.83 -8.53
N LYS A 152 14.74 -15.52 -9.03
CA LYS A 152 15.90 -14.85 -9.61
C LYS A 152 15.66 -14.61 -11.11
N PRO A 153 15.96 -13.42 -11.64
CA PRO A 153 15.96 -13.18 -13.07
C PRO A 153 17.00 -14.06 -13.80
N PRO A 154 16.71 -14.58 -15.01
CA PRO A 154 15.40 -14.60 -15.64
C PRO A 154 14.43 -15.53 -14.90
N VAL A 155 13.19 -15.09 -14.70
CA VAL A 155 12.18 -15.85 -13.95
C VAL A 155 11.68 -17.02 -14.81
N ASP A 156 11.81 -18.23 -14.28
CA ASP A 156 11.24 -19.44 -14.86
C ASP A 156 9.84 -19.70 -14.27
N TYR A 157 8.81 -19.20 -14.96
CA TYR A 157 7.41 -19.29 -14.50
C TYR A 157 6.89 -20.73 -14.43
N ASP A 158 7.50 -21.68 -15.15
CA ASP A 158 7.09 -23.07 -15.14
C ASP A 158 7.68 -23.81 -13.91
N ALA A 159 8.83 -23.35 -13.40
CA ALA A 159 9.51 -23.96 -12.26
C ALA A 159 9.11 -23.40 -10.88
N ILE A 160 8.63 -22.15 -10.78
CA ILE A 160 8.30 -21.51 -9.48
C ILE A 160 7.05 -22.08 -8.79
N GLY A 161 6.23 -22.85 -9.50
CA GLY A 161 4.91 -23.29 -9.02
C GLY A 161 3.89 -22.15 -9.00
N TYR A 162 2.64 -22.45 -8.63
CA TYR A 162 1.56 -21.45 -8.53
C TYR A 162 1.25 -20.71 -9.85
N ARG A 163 1.55 -21.29 -11.01
CA ARG A 163 1.37 -20.64 -12.33
C ARG A 163 -0.07 -20.17 -12.61
N GLU A 164 -1.06 -20.81 -11.98
CA GLU A 164 -2.49 -20.51 -12.12
C GLU A 164 -2.97 -19.47 -11.08
N GLU A 165 -2.08 -19.02 -10.20
CA GLU A 165 -2.37 -17.95 -9.25
C GLU A 165 -2.21 -16.60 -9.93
N ARG A 166 -3.23 -15.74 -9.75
CA ARG A 166 -3.33 -14.42 -10.40
C ARG A 166 -2.09 -13.54 -10.23
N MET A 167 -1.37 -13.66 -9.11
CA MET A 167 -0.14 -12.88 -8.88
C MET A 167 1.02 -13.33 -9.76
N VAL A 168 1.13 -14.63 -10.02
CA VAL A 168 2.16 -15.18 -10.91
C VAL A 168 1.83 -14.83 -12.35
N GLU A 169 0.56 -14.95 -12.75
CA GLU A 169 0.07 -14.50 -14.06
C GLU A 169 0.35 -13.01 -14.28
N ALA A 170 0.05 -12.15 -13.30
CA ALA A 170 0.29 -10.72 -13.39
C ALA A 170 1.78 -10.38 -13.58
N HIS A 171 2.66 -11.01 -12.80
CA HIS A 171 4.10 -10.79 -12.92
C HIS A 171 4.62 -11.25 -14.29
N ARG A 172 4.16 -12.42 -14.76
CA ARG A 172 4.48 -12.94 -16.10
C ARG A 172 4.06 -11.96 -17.19
N PHE A 173 2.81 -11.50 -17.14
CA PHE A 173 2.29 -10.50 -18.06
C PHE A 173 3.17 -9.27 -18.10
N PHE A 174 3.49 -8.65 -16.95
CA PHE A 174 4.33 -7.44 -16.94
C PHE A 174 5.77 -7.69 -17.42
N SER A 175 6.33 -8.87 -17.18
CA SER A 175 7.66 -9.27 -17.66
C SER A 175 7.68 -9.41 -19.18
N GLU A 176 6.69 -10.08 -19.76
CA GLU A 176 6.54 -10.21 -21.21
C GLU A 176 6.33 -8.84 -21.87
N GLN A 177 5.43 -8.02 -21.32
CA GLN A 177 5.15 -6.68 -21.84
C GLN A 177 6.36 -5.73 -21.72
N ALA A 178 7.11 -5.78 -20.62
CA ALA A 178 8.32 -4.98 -20.44
C ALA A 178 9.42 -5.40 -21.42
N ARG A 179 9.59 -6.70 -21.66
CA ARG A 179 10.53 -7.23 -22.64
C ARG A 179 10.22 -6.74 -24.04
N ASP A 180 8.96 -6.83 -24.45
CA ASP A 180 8.50 -6.38 -25.77
C ASP A 180 8.68 -4.87 -25.93
N TRP A 181 8.35 -4.09 -24.89
CA TRP A 181 8.57 -2.65 -24.88
C TRP A 181 10.06 -2.31 -25.03
N LEU A 182 10.95 -2.97 -24.30
CA LEU A 182 12.39 -2.70 -24.32
C LEU A 182 13.03 -3.08 -25.66
N ALA A 183 12.57 -4.16 -26.30
CA ALA A 183 13.08 -4.62 -27.59
C ALA A 183 12.57 -3.80 -28.79
N LEU A 184 11.52 -3.00 -28.61
CA LEU A 184 10.92 -2.23 -29.70
C LEU A 184 11.92 -1.21 -30.29
N SER A 185 11.87 -1.06 -31.61
CA SER A 185 12.74 -0.15 -32.38
C SER A 185 14.24 -0.49 -32.38
N GLY A 186 14.59 -1.72 -31.97
CA GLY A 186 15.94 -2.28 -32.11
C GLY A 186 16.92 -1.94 -30.97
N PRO A 187 18.13 -2.54 -30.99
CA PRO A 187 19.06 -2.50 -29.85
C PRO A 187 19.51 -1.11 -29.44
N GLU A 188 19.63 -0.17 -30.39
CA GLU A 188 20.05 1.20 -30.12
C GLU A 188 19.03 2.00 -29.30
N ALA A 189 17.75 1.63 -29.39
CA ALA A 189 16.68 2.31 -28.66
C ALA A 189 16.53 1.83 -27.21
N VAL A 190 17.05 0.65 -26.87
CA VAL A 190 16.84 -0.03 -25.57
C VAL A 190 17.15 0.91 -24.40
N GLY A 191 18.29 1.61 -24.43
CA GLY A 191 18.70 2.50 -23.34
C GLY A 191 17.75 3.68 -23.10
N ALA A 192 17.26 4.30 -24.18
CA ALA A 192 16.30 5.40 -24.09
C ALA A 192 14.94 4.90 -23.59
N ARG A 193 14.48 3.75 -24.09
CA ARG A 193 13.19 3.14 -23.69
C ARG A 193 13.20 2.66 -22.25
N ALA A 194 14.32 2.09 -21.79
CA ALA A 194 14.56 1.72 -20.41
C ALA A 194 14.48 2.93 -19.47
N THR A 195 15.15 4.03 -19.84
CA THR A 195 15.12 5.28 -19.08
C THR A 195 13.71 5.88 -19.03
N ALA A 196 13.00 5.86 -20.17
CA ALA A 196 11.65 6.39 -20.26
C ALA A 196 10.67 5.62 -19.37
N ILE A 197 10.62 4.29 -19.48
CA ILE A 197 9.67 3.49 -18.69
C ILE A 197 10.01 3.51 -17.20
N GLU A 198 11.29 3.51 -16.83
CA GLU A 198 11.74 3.67 -15.44
C GLU A 198 11.28 5.01 -14.84
N THR A 199 11.45 6.10 -15.60
CA THR A 199 10.98 7.43 -15.18
C THR A 199 9.46 7.42 -14.96
N VAL A 200 8.71 6.77 -15.84
CA VAL A 200 7.25 6.68 -15.73
C VAL A 200 6.83 5.99 -14.44
N VAL A 201 7.28 4.77 -14.22
CA VAL A 201 6.83 3.96 -13.08
C VAL A 201 7.28 4.55 -11.75
N ARG A 202 8.37 5.31 -11.75
CA ARG A 202 8.93 5.89 -10.53
C ARG A 202 8.33 7.26 -10.20
N GLU A 203 8.09 8.11 -11.21
CA GLU A 203 7.83 9.54 -11.01
C GLU A 203 6.54 10.06 -11.68
N LEU A 204 6.04 9.42 -12.75
CA LEU A 204 4.86 9.88 -13.50
C LEU A 204 3.58 9.09 -13.21
N LEU A 205 3.64 8.11 -12.32
CA LEU A 205 2.46 7.52 -11.70
C LEU A 205 2.16 8.21 -10.37
N GLN A 206 0.88 8.41 -10.05
CA GLN A 206 0.45 9.04 -8.82
C GLN A 206 -0.66 8.26 -8.12
N VAL A 207 -0.57 8.19 -6.79
CA VAL A 207 -1.54 7.59 -5.90
C VAL A 207 -1.88 8.61 -4.81
N VAL A 208 -3.16 8.78 -4.50
CA VAL A 208 -3.58 9.54 -3.32
C VAL A 208 -3.42 8.62 -2.11
N VAL A 209 -2.52 8.96 -1.20
CA VAL A 209 -2.31 8.24 0.05
C VAL A 209 -3.09 8.96 1.15
N ILE A 210 -4.00 8.23 1.77
CA ILE A 210 -4.76 8.66 2.95
C ILE A 210 -4.13 7.96 4.16
N ASP A 211 -3.37 8.71 4.94
CA ASP A 211 -2.72 8.21 6.15
C ASP A 211 -3.65 8.41 7.37
N LEU A 212 -4.09 7.28 7.94
CA LEU A 212 -4.84 7.22 9.18
C LEU A 212 -3.86 7.32 10.35
N THR A 213 -3.84 8.48 10.98
CA THR A 213 -3.09 8.70 12.23
C THR A 213 -3.69 7.88 13.35
N HIS A 214 -2.88 7.10 14.08
CA HIS A 214 -3.27 6.70 15.44
C HIS A 214 -3.47 7.97 16.26
N ARG A 215 -4.70 8.23 16.71
CA ARG A 215 -4.89 9.15 17.84
C ARG A 215 -4.07 8.56 18.98
N ARG A 216 -2.98 9.23 19.36
CA ARG A 216 -2.43 9.05 20.71
C ARG A 216 -3.57 9.44 21.65
N GLU A 217 -4.21 8.49 22.29
CA GLU A 217 -4.89 8.80 23.55
C GLU A 217 -3.80 9.40 24.45
N ARG A 218 -3.95 10.69 24.78
CA ARG A 218 -3.04 11.34 25.71
C ARG A 218 -3.18 10.61 27.05
N PRO A 219 -2.10 10.17 27.73
CA PRO A 219 -2.16 9.53 29.05
C PRO A 219 -2.77 10.40 30.17
N GLY A 220 -3.38 11.54 29.87
CA GLY A 220 -4.00 12.47 30.82
C GLY A 220 -5.53 12.47 30.84
N ASP A 221 -6.23 11.91 29.84
CA ASP A 221 -7.69 12.02 29.75
C ASP A 221 -8.47 11.03 30.63
N LEU A 222 -7.78 10.12 31.34
CA LEU A 222 -8.41 9.26 32.35
C LEU A 222 -8.50 9.91 33.75
N ARG A 223 -7.96 11.12 33.96
CA ARG A 223 -8.01 11.78 35.30
C ARG A 223 -9.21 12.71 35.52
N ASN A 224 -10.08 12.91 34.53
CA ASN A 224 -11.25 13.80 34.66
C ASN A 224 -12.61 13.08 34.70
N VAL A 225 -12.66 11.75 34.65
CA VAL A 225 -13.93 11.00 34.80
C VAL A 225 -14.26 10.69 36.28
N GLU A 226 -13.30 10.75 37.20
CA GLU A 226 -13.52 10.48 38.63
C GLU A 226 -13.74 11.71 39.52
N ARG A 227 -13.61 12.95 39.00
CA ARG A 227 -13.91 14.17 39.79
C ARG A 227 -15.34 14.69 39.67
N SER A 228 -16.14 14.19 38.72
CA SER A 228 -17.56 14.59 38.57
C SER A 228 -18.57 13.70 39.29
N ARG A 229 -18.13 12.74 40.12
CA ARG A 229 -19.02 11.91 40.96
C ARG A 229 -18.85 12.11 42.48
N GLY A 230 -18.05 13.09 42.91
CA GLY A 230 -17.73 13.30 44.32
C GLY A 230 -17.99 14.71 44.83
N SER A 231 -19.13 15.34 44.55
CA SER A 231 -19.54 16.60 45.21
C SER A 231 -21.02 16.89 45.04
N ALA A 232 -21.87 16.10 45.70
CA ALA A 232 -23.25 16.50 45.98
C ALA A 232 -23.85 15.69 47.14
N HIS A 233 -23.32 15.84 48.37
CA HIS A 233 -24.16 15.78 49.57
C HIS A 233 -23.37 16.12 50.84
N ARG A 234 -23.56 17.33 51.37
CA ARG A 234 -23.58 17.63 52.82
C ARG A 234 -23.93 19.10 53.05
N ARG A 235 -25.14 19.33 53.58
CA ARG A 235 -25.59 20.35 54.56
C ARG A 235 -27.12 20.24 54.63
N ARG A 236 -27.68 19.51 55.60
CA ARG A 236 -28.04 19.86 57.01
C ARG A 236 -29.43 20.51 57.14
N PRO A 237 -30.11 20.27 58.28
CA PRO A 237 -31.58 20.20 58.38
C PRO A 237 -32.19 21.44 59.04
N ASN A 238 -33.48 21.73 58.80
CA ASN A 238 -34.54 21.84 59.83
C ASN A 238 -35.87 22.40 59.29
N GLN A 239 -36.94 21.94 59.95
CA GLN A 239 -38.22 22.59 60.24
C GLN A 239 -39.33 22.67 59.16
N GLU A 240 -40.31 21.79 59.38
CA GLU A 240 -41.77 22.04 59.51
C GLU A 240 -42.39 23.21 58.73
N LEU A 241 -43.44 22.90 57.98
CA LEU A 241 -44.78 23.47 58.20
C LEU A 241 -45.86 22.61 57.51
N HIS A 242 -46.90 22.31 58.29
CA HIS A 242 -48.18 21.71 57.92
C HIS A 242 -48.87 22.38 56.72
N PHE A 243 -49.54 21.60 55.87
CA PHE A 243 -50.98 21.76 55.63
C PHE A 243 -51.64 20.47 55.10
N SER A 244 -52.86 20.27 55.59
CA SER A 244 -53.75 19.11 55.48
C SER A 244 -54.62 19.17 54.21
N ALA A 245 -54.94 18.02 53.61
CA ALA A 245 -56.31 17.47 53.53
C ALA A 245 -56.47 16.41 52.42
N ALA A 246 -57.04 15.25 52.82
CA ALA A 246 -58.13 14.47 52.20
C ALA A 246 -58.08 14.13 50.69
N ASP A 247 -58.48 12.97 50.17
CA ASP A 247 -59.14 11.73 50.62
C ASP A 247 -58.78 10.74 49.48
N GLY A 248 -58.63 9.43 49.66
CA GLY A 248 -59.65 8.51 50.13
C GLY A 248 -59.26 7.11 49.65
N SER A 249 -59.45 6.15 50.54
CA SER A 249 -59.10 4.73 50.41
C SER A 249 -60.34 3.87 50.13
N GLY A 250 -60.12 2.72 49.47
CA GLY A 250 -61.06 1.59 49.39
C GLY A 250 -61.71 1.44 48.00
N HIS A 251 -61.95 0.27 47.43
CA HIS A 251 -61.98 -1.10 47.95
C HIS A 251 -61.85 -2.06 46.73
N GLN A 252 -61.50 -3.33 46.99
CA GLN A 252 -61.54 -4.42 46.01
C GLN A 252 -62.98 -4.83 45.69
N ARG A 253 -63.19 -5.26 44.42
CA ARG A 253 -64.36 -5.95 43.85
C ARG A 253 -65.63 -5.14 43.61
#